data_AF-A0A7S3KD95-F1
#
_entry.id   AF-A0A7S3KD95-F1
#
_cell.length_a   1.000
_cell.length_b   1.000
_cell.length_c   1.000
_cell.angle_alpha   90.00
_cell.angle_beta   90.00
_cell.angle_gamma   90.00
#
_symmetry.space_group_name_H-M   'P 1'
#
loop_
_entity.id
_entity.type
_entity.pdbx_description
1 polymer ?
#
loop_
_entity_poly.entity_id
_entity_poly.type
_entity_poly.pdbx_seq_one_letter_code
_entity_poly.pdbx_strand_id
1 'polypeptide(L)'
;MGIMVNGRFKCFGSSQAIKDKFGTGYEIEIKVSWPSEEEATKFLNEKGLDAPQMLQHQFQNNRIDLISENDLDLSEYFKHISNSSEISLLSLCQVYLLNERYKTLRSSLEEASASCSLIERCDNFFKFRVFGGAHKLGFYFGLLERLKSSATFEEYGISQTTLEQIFNGLARKRVE
;
A
#
# COMPACT_ATOMS: atom_id res chain seq x y z
N MET A 1 -6.84 -30.37 12.28
CA MET A 1 -5.73 -29.66 12.95
C MET A 1 -6.24 -29.06 14.26
N GLY A 2 -5.36 -28.90 15.26
CA GLY A 2 -5.69 -28.26 16.54
C GLY A 2 -4.55 -27.36 17.00
N ILE A 3 -4.89 -26.25 17.67
CA ILE A 3 -3.93 -25.29 18.23
C ILE A 3 -4.01 -25.36 19.76
N MET A 4 -2.87 -25.62 20.38
CA MET A 4 -2.67 -25.59 21.82
C MET A 4 -1.56 -24.58 22.14
N VAL A 5 -1.77 -23.74 23.16
CA VAL A 5 -0.81 -22.72 23.59
C VAL A 5 -0.64 -22.84 25.09
N ASN A 6 0.61 -22.99 25.56
CA ASN A 6 0.96 -23.15 26.98
C ASN A 6 0.12 -24.25 27.67
N GLY A 7 0.00 -25.41 27.03
CA GLY A 7 -0.77 -26.56 27.53
C GLY A 7 -2.29 -26.38 27.55
N ARG A 8 -2.82 -25.26 27.04
CA ARG A 8 -4.27 -25.01 26.95
C ARG A 8 -4.75 -25.08 25.52
N PHE A 9 -5.76 -25.91 25.30
CA PHE A 9 -6.43 -26.02 24.01
C PHE A 9 -7.11 -24.70 23.64
N LYS A 10 -6.90 -24.22 22.41
CA LYS A 10 -7.46 -22.96 21.91
C LYS A 10 -8.52 -23.19 20.84
N CYS A 11 -8.23 -24.01 19.83
CA CYS A 11 -9.17 -24.29 18.74
C CYS A 11 -8.78 -25.54 17.94
N PHE A 12 -9.70 -26.01 17.11
CA PHE A 12 -9.47 -27.08 16.13
C PHE A 12 -10.34 -26.89 14.89
N GLY A 13 -9.97 -27.57 13.81
CA GLY A 13 -10.66 -27.53 12.53
C GLY A 13 -9.75 -27.89 11.36
N SER A 14 -10.23 -27.69 10.13
CA SER A 14 -9.37 -27.69 8.95
C SER A 14 -8.44 -26.47 8.98
N SER A 15 -7.35 -26.51 8.20
CA SER A 15 -6.46 -25.36 8.03
C SER A 15 -7.22 -24.11 7.60
N GLN A 16 -8.14 -24.24 6.64
CA GLN A 16 -8.94 -23.11 6.16
C GLN A 16 -9.91 -22.58 7.22
N ALA A 17 -10.58 -23.46 7.99
CA ALA A 17 -11.50 -23.03 9.04
C ALA A 17 -10.77 -22.24 10.14
N ILE A 18 -9.53 -22.64 10.48
CA ILE A 18 -8.70 -21.91 11.44
C ILE A 18 -8.28 -20.55 10.86
N LYS A 19 -7.87 -20.50 9.57
CA LYS A 19 -7.51 -19.24 8.91
C LYS A 19 -8.68 -18.28 8.75
N ASP A 20 -9.86 -18.78 8.42
CA ASP A 20 -11.06 -17.95 8.30
C ASP A 20 -11.50 -17.39 9.68
N LYS A 21 -11.31 -18.16 10.76
CA LYS A 21 -11.70 -17.75 12.12
C LYS A 21 -10.67 -16.89 12.87
N PHE A 22 -9.39 -17.17 12.69
CA PHE A 22 -8.29 -16.57 13.47
C PHE A 22 -7.25 -15.83 12.62
N GLY A 23 -7.34 -15.90 11.30
CA GLY A 23 -6.45 -15.18 10.40
C GLY A 23 -6.67 -13.67 10.47
N THR A 24 -5.66 -12.92 10.04
CA THR A 24 -5.65 -11.46 10.01
C THR A 24 -5.98 -10.91 8.61
N GLY A 25 -6.60 -11.74 7.76
CA GLY A 25 -6.99 -11.39 6.41
C GLY A 25 -5.94 -11.76 5.36
N TYR A 26 -5.80 -10.91 4.35
CA TYR A 26 -4.81 -11.06 3.29
C TYR A 26 -3.78 -9.94 3.36
N GLU A 27 -2.52 -10.26 3.05
CA GLU A 27 -1.49 -9.28 2.78
C GLU A 27 -1.33 -9.16 1.27
N ILE A 28 -1.40 -7.93 0.77
CA ILE A 28 -1.28 -7.59 -0.64
C ILE A 28 -0.02 -6.74 -0.77
N GLU A 29 0.91 -7.21 -1.57
CA GLU A 29 2.16 -6.54 -1.90
C GLU A 29 2.06 -6.04 -3.34
N ILE A 30 2.38 -4.77 -3.59
CA ILE A 30 2.23 -4.14 -4.91
C ILE A 30 3.45 -3.29 -5.18
N LYS A 31 4.08 -3.47 -6.34
CA LYS A 31 5.14 -2.61 -6.84
C LYS A 31 4.60 -1.75 -7.98
N VAL A 32 4.33 -0.48 -7.69
CA VAL A 32 3.83 0.52 -8.62
C VAL A 32 4.90 0.87 -9.66
N SER A 33 4.51 1.04 -10.92
CA SER A 33 5.44 1.49 -11.95
C SER A 33 5.93 2.90 -11.61
N TRP A 34 7.22 3.16 -11.76
CA TRP A 34 7.69 4.55 -11.64
C TRP A 34 7.21 5.37 -12.84
N PRO A 35 6.65 6.58 -12.66
CA PRO A 35 6.23 7.40 -13.79
C PRO A 35 7.42 7.78 -14.68
N SER A 36 7.30 7.59 -16.00
CA SER A 36 8.38 7.93 -16.91
C SER A 36 8.53 9.44 -17.06
N GLU A 37 9.68 9.89 -17.56
CA GLU A 37 9.89 11.31 -17.89
C GLU A 37 8.88 11.81 -18.93
N GLU A 38 8.52 10.95 -19.90
CA GLU A 38 7.52 11.26 -20.91
C GLU A 38 6.14 11.50 -20.29
N GLU A 39 5.75 10.68 -19.31
CA GLU A 39 4.48 10.80 -18.61
C GLU A 39 4.43 12.07 -17.75
N ALA A 40 5.52 12.36 -17.03
CA ALA A 40 5.66 13.58 -16.26
C ALA A 40 5.64 14.85 -17.15
N THR A 41 6.33 14.81 -18.29
CA THR A 41 6.34 15.91 -19.27
C THR A 41 4.97 16.11 -19.90
N LYS A 42 4.27 15.02 -20.23
CA LYS A 42 2.90 15.08 -20.74
C LYS A 42 1.96 15.69 -19.72
N PHE A 43 2.04 15.28 -18.44
CA PHE A 43 1.24 15.84 -17.36
C PHE A 43 1.48 17.35 -17.18
N LEU A 44 2.74 17.79 -17.22
CA LEU A 44 3.10 19.21 -17.15
C LEU A 44 2.48 20.02 -18.30
N ASN A 45 2.62 19.52 -19.53
CA ASN A 45 2.09 20.17 -20.72
C ASN A 45 0.56 20.24 -20.70
N GLU A 46 -0.12 19.17 -20.30
CA GLU A 46 -1.58 19.10 -20.22
C GLU A 46 -2.17 20.06 -19.18
N LYS A 47 -1.44 20.28 -18.08
CA LYS A 47 -1.88 21.16 -16.99
C LYS A 47 -1.38 22.59 -17.13
N GLY A 48 -0.52 22.86 -18.12
CA GLY A 48 0.11 24.18 -18.31
C GLY A 48 0.87 24.64 -17.08
N LEU A 49 1.44 23.70 -16.32
CA LEU A 49 2.06 23.97 -15.02
C LEU A 49 3.54 24.30 -15.21
N ASP A 50 3.92 25.51 -14.79
CA ASP A 50 5.33 25.88 -14.59
C ASP A 50 5.80 25.48 -13.19
N ALA A 51 7.12 25.40 -12.96
CA ALA A 51 7.68 25.00 -11.66
C ALA A 51 7.13 25.77 -10.43
N PRO A 52 6.89 27.09 -10.50
CA PRO A 52 6.27 27.84 -9.42
C PRO A 52 4.81 27.45 -9.17
N GLN A 53 4.08 27.04 -10.21
CA GLN A 53 2.66 26.66 -10.13
C GLN A 53 2.46 25.26 -9.58
N MET A 54 3.38 24.32 -9.82
CA MET A 54 3.35 23.01 -9.16
C MET A 54 3.60 23.10 -7.67
N LEU A 55 4.61 23.89 -7.29
CA LEU A 55 4.84 24.24 -5.90
C LEU A 55 3.60 24.93 -5.35
N GLN A 56 3.04 25.94 -6.02
CA GLN A 56 1.78 26.59 -5.60
C GLN A 56 0.56 25.66 -5.56
N HIS A 57 0.43 24.65 -6.41
CA HIS A 57 -0.70 23.71 -6.34
C HIS A 57 -0.56 22.78 -5.12
N GLN A 58 0.66 22.56 -4.64
CA GLN A 58 0.92 21.96 -3.33
C GLN A 58 0.82 22.97 -2.15
N PHE A 59 1.20 24.24 -2.35
CA PHE A 59 1.22 25.30 -1.32
C PHE A 59 -0.09 26.08 -1.15
N GLN A 60 -0.95 26.20 -2.17
CA GLN A 60 -2.28 26.83 -2.06
C GLN A 60 -3.26 25.95 -1.29
N ASN A 61 -2.99 24.63 -1.25
CA ASN A 61 -3.61 23.72 -0.30
C ASN A 61 -2.99 23.80 1.11
N ASN A 62 -2.16 24.83 1.37
CA ASN A 62 -1.44 25.21 2.58
C ASN A 62 -1.79 24.39 3.84
N ARG A 63 -1.35 23.13 3.78
CA ARG A 63 -1.06 22.26 4.90
C ARG A 63 0.14 21.41 4.45
N ILE A 64 1.32 22.01 4.51
CA ILE A 64 2.46 21.27 5.09
C ILE A 64 2.19 21.16 6.60
N ASP A 65 1.08 20.50 6.92
CA ASP A 65 0.72 19.91 8.20
C ASP A 65 0.31 18.44 7.96
N LEU A 66 0.21 17.96 6.70
CA LEU A 66 -0.28 16.61 6.37
C LEU A 66 0.46 15.97 5.18
N ILE A 67 1.74 15.72 5.36
CA ILE A 67 2.11 14.32 5.20
C ILE A 67 2.08 13.81 6.63
N SER A 68 0.92 13.34 7.10
CA SER A 68 0.99 12.43 8.24
C SER A 68 2.00 11.35 7.84
N GLU A 69 2.84 10.89 8.76
CA GLU A 69 3.93 9.91 8.50
C GLU A 69 3.53 8.73 7.56
N ASN A 70 2.23 8.49 7.34
CA ASN A 70 1.64 7.49 6.47
C ASN A 70 1.49 7.83 4.96
N ASP A 71 1.56 9.08 4.50
CA ASP A 71 1.05 9.44 3.16
C ASP A 71 2.09 9.52 2.03
N LEU A 72 3.37 9.63 2.36
CA LEU A 72 4.55 9.45 1.50
C LEU A 72 5.72 9.85 2.36
N ASP A 73 6.60 8.93 2.76
CA ASP A 73 7.81 9.32 3.47
C ASP A 73 8.73 10.05 2.48
N LEU A 74 8.46 11.34 2.29
CA LEU A 74 9.28 12.22 1.49
C LEU A 74 10.68 12.32 2.07
N SER A 75 10.94 11.89 3.32
CA SER A 75 12.28 11.91 3.88
C SER A 75 13.23 11.00 3.11
N GLU A 76 12.77 9.86 2.59
CA GLU A 76 13.60 8.94 1.78
C GLU A 76 13.83 9.49 0.37
N TYR A 77 12.81 10.16 -0.19
CA TYR A 77 12.97 10.94 -1.43
C TYR A 77 13.91 12.14 -1.23
N PHE A 78 13.81 12.82 -0.10
CA PHE A 78 14.71 13.91 0.29
C PHE A 78 16.13 13.43 0.60
N LYS A 79 16.35 12.17 1.01
CA LYS A 79 17.69 11.57 1.10
C LYS A 79 18.32 11.45 -0.29
N HIS A 80 17.55 11.04 -1.30
CA HIS A 80 18.00 11.07 -2.70
C HIS A 80 18.28 12.50 -3.19
N ILE A 81 17.47 13.48 -2.76
CA ILE A 81 17.66 14.91 -3.08
C ILE A 81 18.87 15.53 -2.39
N SER A 82 19.21 15.10 -1.16
CA SER A 82 20.26 15.73 -0.33
C SER A 82 21.66 15.65 -0.92
N ASN A 83 21.85 14.83 -1.96
CA ASN A 83 23.11 14.71 -2.71
C ASN A 83 23.16 15.57 -3.99
N SER A 84 22.09 16.29 -4.34
CA SER A 84 22.01 17.13 -5.56
C SER A 84 21.50 18.53 -5.22
N SER A 85 22.20 19.56 -5.68
CA SER A 85 21.89 20.96 -5.36
C SER A 85 20.62 21.52 -6.03
N GLU A 86 19.96 20.75 -6.90
CA GLU A 86 18.76 21.18 -7.63
C GLU A 86 17.79 20.00 -7.80
N ILE A 87 16.52 20.19 -7.40
CA ILE A 87 15.42 19.26 -7.70
C ILE A 87 14.81 19.70 -9.03
N SER A 88 14.83 18.81 -10.03
CA SER A 88 14.14 19.12 -11.29
C SER A 88 12.62 19.08 -11.09
N LEU A 89 11.90 19.98 -11.77
CA LEU A 89 10.43 19.97 -11.80
C LEU A 89 9.88 18.58 -12.20
N LEU A 90 10.57 17.92 -13.12
CA LEU A 90 10.21 16.62 -13.64
C LEU A 90 10.20 15.55 -12.54
N SER A 91 11.20 15.58 -11.66
CA SER A 91 11.30 14.68 -10.51
C SER A 91 10.12 14.86 -9.53
N LEU A 92 9.72 16.12 -9.27
CA LEU A 92 8.54 16.41 -8.45
C LEU A 92 7.24 15.91 -9.10
N CYS A 93 7.11 16.02 -10.43
CA CYS A 93 5.97 15.50 -11.17
C CYS A 93 5.85 13.99 -11.03
N GLN A 94 6.97 13.28 -11.17
CA GLN A 94 7.00 11.82 -11.05
C GLN A 94 6.55 11.38 -9.65
N VAL A 95 7.00 12.05 -8.60
CA VAL A 95 6.55 11.76 -7.23
C VAL A 95 5.06 12.04 -7.05
N TYR A 96 4.58 13.16 -7.58
CA TYR A 96 3.16 13.48 -7.55
C TYR A 96 2.32 12.38 -8.22
N LEU A 97 2.70 11.99 -9.44
CA LEU A 97 2.01 10.93 -10.19
C LEU A 97 2.06 9.58 -9.47
N LEU A 98 3.19 9.23 -8.85
CA LEU A 98 3.31 8.03 -8.03
C LEU A 98 2.32 8.05 -6.84
N ASN A 99 2.16 9.21 -6.21
CA ASN A 99 1.22 9.38 -5.11
C ASN A 99 -0.24 9.28 -5.55
N GLU A 100 -0.57 9.80 -6.74
CA GLU A 100 -1.93 9.63 -7.30
C GLU A 100 -2.23 8.15 -7.62
N ARG A 101 -1.24 7.40 -8.12
CA ARG A 101 -1.35 5.94 -8.29
C ARG A 101 -1.59 5.25 -6.96
N TYR A 102 -0.83 5.60 -5.91
CA TYR A 102 -1.01 5.08 -4.56
C TYR A 102 -2.43 5.33 -4.02
N LYS A 103 -2.94 6.57 -4.13
CA LYS A 103 -4.30 6.92 -3.69
C LYS A 103 -5.36 6.09 -4.40
N THR A 104 -5.22 5.94 -5.72
CA THR A 104 -6.14 5.13 -6.54
C THR A 104 -6.15 3.66 -6.09
N LEU A 105 -4.96 3.09 -5.85
CA LEU A 105 -4.83 1.73 -5.33
C LEU A 105 -5.46 1.57 -3.95
N ARG A 106 -5.16 2.51 -3.05
CA ARG A 106 -5.69 2.50 -1.70
C ARG A 106 -7.22 2.57 -1.68
N SER A 107 -7.81 3.51 -2.43
CA SER A 107 -9.27 3.64 -2.56
C SER A 107 -9.90 2.34 -3.08
N SER A 108 -9.32 1.75 -4.11
CA SER A 108 -9.82 0.49 -4.69
C SER A 108 -9.79 -0.67 -3.69
N LEU A 109 -8.76 -0.74 -2.84
CA LEU A 109 -8.66 -1.76 -1.78
C LEU A 109 -9.59 -1.47 -0.60
N GLU A 110 -9.77 -0.20 -0.22
CA GLU A 110 -10.70 0.24 0.82
C GLU A 110 -12.17 0.00 0.42
N GLU A 111 -12.52 0.17 -0.86
CA GLU A 111 -13.85 -0.16 -1.39
C GLU A 111 -14.09 -1.68 -1.44
N ALA A 112 -13.03 -2.45 -1.68
CA ALA A 112 -13.08 -3.91 -1.82
C ALA A 112 -13.05 -4.67 -0.49
N SER A 113 -12.76 -4.02 0.62
CA SER A 113 -12.54 -4.67 1.92
C SER A 113 -13.23 -3.90 3.06
N ALA A 114 -13.53 -4.57 4.16
CA ALA A 114 -14.10 -3.90 5.33
C ALA A 114 -13.06 -3.09 6.11
N SER A 115 -11.78 -3.46 5.96
CA SER A 115 -10.63 -2.78 6.56
C SER A 115 -9.43 -2.96 5.65
N CYS A 116 -8.76 -1.86 5.34
CA CYS A 116 -7.49 -1.81 4.63
C CYS A 116 -6.50 -1.01 5.48
N SER A 117 -5.31 -1.56 5.71
CA SER A 117 -4.24 -0.90 6.46
C SER A 117 -2.93 -1.01 5.69
N LEU A 118 -2.18 0.09 5.61
CA LEU A 118 -0.82 0.09 5.07
C LEU A 118 0.11 -0.49 6.14
N ILE A 119 0.84 -1.55 5.81
CA ILE A 119 1.86 -2.16 6.67
C ILE A 119 3.24 -1.58 6.37
N GLU A 120 3.56 -1.45 5.09
CA GLU A 120 4.90 -1.10 4.63
C GLU A 120 4.80 -0.26 3.36
N ARG A 121 5.71 0.70 3.24
CA ARG A 121 5.90 1.53 2.05
C ARG A 121 7.39 1.80 1.89
N CYS A 122 7.93 1.44 0.74
CA CYS A 122 9.31 1.69 0.37
C CYS A 122 9.34 2.13 -1.10
N ASP A 123 9.62 3.40 -1.38
CA ASP A 123 9.57 3.99 -2.72
C ASP A 123 8.25 3.71 -3.47
N ASN A 124 8.27 2.79 -4.43
CA ASN A 124 7.16 2.36 -5.25
C ASN A 124 6.56 1.02 -4.81
N PHE A 125 7.07 0.42 -3.74
CA PHE A 125 6.55 -0.80 -3.14
C PHE A 125 5.61 -0.47 -1.98
N PHE A 126 4.47 -1.15 -1.96
CA PHE A 126 3.43 -0.99 -0.96
C PHE A 126 2.94 -2.34 -0.47
N LYS A 127 2.82 -2.49 0.84
CA LYS A 127 2.24 -3.66 1.47
C LYS A 127 1.00 -3.27 2.26
N PHE A 128 -0.14 -3.83 1.89
CA PHE A 128 -1.42 -3.63 2.55
C PHE A 128 -1.86 -4.89 3.27
N ARG A 129 -2.52 -4.73 4.42
CA ARG A 129 -3.32 -5.77 5.05
C ARG A 129 -4.78 -5.42 4.89
N VAL A 130 -5.50 -6.31 4.22
CA VAL A 130 -6.96 -6.21 4.05
C VAL A 130 -7.66 -7.26 4.91
N PHE A 131 -8.65 -6.83 5.68
CA PHE A 131 -9.43 -7.68 6.57
C PHE A 131 -10.92 -7.41 6.42
N GLY A 132 -11.71 -8.48 6.56
CA GLY A 132 -13.16 -8.39 6.51
C GLY A 132 -13.66 -8.05 5.10
N GLY A 133 -14.77 -8.66 4.72
CA GLY A 133 -15.32 -8.57 3.37
C GLY A 133 -15.81 -9.95 2.93
N ALA A 134 -16.80 -9.97 2.05
CA ALA A 134 -17.34 -11.21 1.47
C ALA A 134 -16.35 -11.91 0.51
N HIS A 135 -15.26 -11.21 0.17
CA HIS A 135 -14.37 -11.59 -0.91
C HIS A 135 -13.25 -12.54 -0.47
N LYS A 136 -13.11 -13.65 -1.20
CA LYS A 136 -12.01 -14.61 -1.05
C LYS A 136 -10.79 -14.16 -1.86
N LEU A 137 -9.65 -14.82 -1.63
CA LEU A 137 -8.36 -14.55 -2.29
C LEU A 137 -8.47 -14.32 -3.81
N GLY A 138 -9.23 -15.16 -4.52
CA GLY A 138 -9.40 -15.05 -5.98
C GLY A 138 -10.04 -13.75 -6.47
N PHE A 139 -10.87 -13.10 -5.64
CA PHE A 139 -11.43 -11.80 -5.97
C PHE A 139 -10.34 -10.71 -6.00
N TYR A 140 -9.45 -10.70 -5.01
CA TYR A 140 -8.35 -9.74 -4.96
C TYR A 140 -7.36 -9.95 -6.11
N PHE A 141 -7.09 -11.19 -6.50
CA PHE A 141 -6.36 -11.48 -7.74
C PHE A 141 -7.03 -10.81 -8.95
N GLY A 142 -8.34 -11.01 -9.13
CA GLY A 142 -9.07 -10.39 -10.23
C GLY A 142 -9.15 -8.86 -10.16
N LEU A 143 -9.22 -8.27 -8.96
CA LEU A 143 -9.17 -6.82 -8.76
C LEU A 143 -7.82 -6.26 -9.20
N LEU A 144 -6.73 -6.86 -8.71
CA LEU A 144 -5.37 -6.41 -9.01
C LEU A 144 -5.03 -6.59 -10.50
N GLU A 145 -5.47 -7.67 -11.15
CA GLU A 145 -5.26 -7.84 -12.60
C GLU A 145 -5.93 -6.74 -13.43
N ARG A 146 -7.13 -6.28 -13.03
CA ARG A 146 -7.79 -5.14 -13.70
C ARG A 146 -7.02 -3.84 -13.50
N LEU A 147 -6.54 -3.58 -12.29
CA LEU A 147 -5.78 -2.38 -11.96
C LEU A 147 -4.38 -2.39 -12.61
N LYS A 148 -3.79 -3.57 -12.79
CA LYS A 148 -2.54 -3.75 -13.54
C LYS A 148 -2.73 -3.46 -15.03
N SER A 149 -3.87 -3.86 -15.61
CA SER A 149 -4.22 -3.58 -17.01
C SER A 149 -4.36 -2.08 -17.29
N SER A 150 -4.74 -1.26 -16.31
CA SER A 150 -4.74 0.21 -16.42
C SER A 150 -3.36 0.85 -16.17
N ALA A 151 -2.29 0.05 -16.18
CA ALA A 151 -0.89 0.46 -15.99
C ALA A 151 -0.59 1.10 -14.62
N THR A 152 -1.35 0.72 -13.59
CA THR A 152 -1.17 1.30 -12.25
C THR A 152 0.04 0.71 -11.53
N PHE A 153 0.50 -0.51 -11.86
CA PHE A 153 1.64 -1.18 -11.20
C PHE A 153 2.25 -2.34 -12.00
N GLU A 154 3.49 -2.71 -11.70
CA GLU A 154 4.32 -3.72 -12.40
C GLU A 154 4.04 -5.14 -11.90
N GLU A 155 4.06 -5.31 -10.58
CA GLU A 155 4.05 -6.61 -9.93
C GLU A 155 3.17 -6.56 -8.68
N TYR A 156 2.59 -7.71 -8.34
CA TYR A 156 1.85 -7.86 -7.11
C TYR A 156 1.95 -9.28 -6.55
N GLY A 157 1.82 -9.39 -5.23
CA GLY A 157 1.71 -10.64 -4.49
C GLY A 157 0.51 -10.59 -3.56
N ILE A 158 -0.16 -11.72 -3.37
CA ILE A 158 -1.20 -11.85 -2.35
C ILE A 158 -0.91 -13.08 -1.50
N SER A 159 -0.88 -12.91 -0.19
CA SER A 159 -0.72 -14.00 0.77
C SER A 159 -1.82 -13.97 1.82
N GLN A 160 -2.19 -15.15 2.33
CA GLN A 160 -3.09 -15.28 3.47
C GLN A 160 -2.28 -15.55 4.72
N THR A 161 -2.76 -15.09 5.88
CA THR A 161 -2.16 -15.44 7.17
C THR A 161 -1.89 -16.96 7.28
N THR A 162 -0.66 -17.30 7.65
CA THR A 162 -0.25 -18.70 7.84
C THR A 162 -0.77 -19.24 9.17
N LEU A 163 -0.87 -20.57 9.29
CA LEU A 163 -1.23 -21.18 10.57
C LEU A 163 -0.21 -20.90 11.67
N GLU A 164 1.06 -20.76 11.30
CA GLU A 164 2.14 -20.39 12.21
C GLU A 164 1.99 -18.96 12.72
N GLN A 165 1.65 -18.00 11.84
CA GLN A 165 1.35 -16.63 12.25
C GLN A 165 0.13 -16.56 13.17
N ILE A 166 -0.92 -17.34 12.88
CA ILE A 166 -2.08 -17.47 13.76
C ILE A 166 -1.68 -18.04 15.12
N PHE A 167 -0.87 -19.11 15.13
CA PHE A 167 -0.35 -19.72 16.35
C PHE A 167 0.44 -18.71 17.19
N ASN A 168 1.41 -18.02 16.57
CA ASN A 168 2.23 -17.01 17.22
C ASN A 168 1.40 -15.84 17.76
N GLY A 169 0.37 -15.40 17.02
CA GLY A 169 -0.57 -14.38 17.48
C GLY A 169 -1.39 -14.83 18.69
N LEU A 170 -1.88 -16.07 18.70
CA LEU A 170 -2.57 -16.65 19.86
C LEU A 170 -1.65 -16.85 21.07
N ALA A 171 -0.36 -17.11 20.84
CA ALA A 171 0.65 -17.22 21.88
C ALA A 171 1.02 -15.87 22.50
N ARG A 172 1.10 -14.80 21.70
CA ARG A 172 1.45 -13.44 22.15
C ARG A 172 0.35 -12.75 22.97
N LYS A 173 -0.93 -13.11 22.81
CA LYS A 173 -2.07 -12.48 23.52
C LYS A 173 -2.11 -12.71 25.05
N ARG A 174 -1.02 -13.10 25.70
CA ARG A 174 -0.86 -13.16 27.17
C ARG A 174 0.58 -12.85 27.60
N VAL A 175 0.86 -11.55 27.72
CA VAL A 175 1.64 -10.99 28.83
C VAL A 175 0.74 -9.96 29.49
N GLU A 176 -0.35 -10.43 30.09
CA GLU A 176 -1.26 -9.71 31.02
C GLU A 176 -2.10 -10.77 31.75
#